data_AF-A0A9D7U0H3-F1
#
_entry.id   AF-A0A9D7U0H3-F1
#
_cell.length_a   1.000
_cell.length_b   1.000
_cell.length_c   1.000
_cell.angle_alpha   90.00
_cell.angle_beta   90.00
_cell.angle_gamma   90.00
#
_symmetry.space_group_name_H-M   'P 1'
#
loop_
_entity.id
_entity.type
_entity.pdbx_description
1 polymer ?
#
loop_
_entity_poly.entity_id
_entity_poly.type
_entity_poly.pdbx_seq_one_letter_code
_entity_poly.pdbx_strand_id
1 'polypeptide(L)' 'MKNRRMILLAIMLVLSIGTFTRIVGNENIRTVQFLSIFVIGALTSLLIREVAEMIKGKK' A
#
# COMPACT_ATOMS: atom_id res chain seq x y z
N MET A 1 7.77 -4.55 -18.36
CA MET A 1 7.97 -3.93 -17.02
C MET A 1 6.67 -3.65 -16.23
N LYS A 2 5.48 -3.60 -16.85
CA LYS A 2 4.19 -3.27 -16.18
C LYS A 2 3.88 -4.17 -14.95
N ASN A 3 4.11 -5.48 -15.08
CA ASN A 3 3.89 -6.43 -13.99
C ASN A 3 4.88 -6.23 -12.83
N ARG A 4 6.11 -5.76 -13.12
CA ARG A 4 7.14 -5.50 -12.08
C ARG A 4 6.71 -4.36 -11.16
N ARG A 5 6.08 -3.31 -11.71
CA ARG A 5 5.58 -2.18 -10.91
C ARG A 5 4.44 -2.62 -10.00
N MET A 6 3.49 -3.42 -10.49
CA MET A 6 2.40 -3.98 -9.69
C MET A 6 2.93 -4.86 -8.55
N ILE A 7 3.89 -5.75 -8.84
CA ILE A 7 4.53 -6.61 -7.83
C ILE A 7 5.26 -5.76 -6.77
N LEU A 8 6.01 -4.74 -7.19
CA LEU A 8 6.70 -3.84 -6.26
C LEU A 8 5.73 -3.08 -5.35
N LEU A 9 4.64 -2.55 -5.90
CA LEU A 9 3.60 -1.88 -5.11
C LEU A 9 2.94 -2.86 -4.11
N ALA A 10 2.71 -4.12 -4.52
CA ALA A 10 2.16 -5.14 -3.63
C ALA A 10 3.11 -5.44 -2.45
N ILE A 11 4.39 -5.63 -2.73
CA ILE A 11 5.41 -5.87 -1.70
C ILE A 11 5.49 -4.68 -0.75
N MET A 12 5.55 -3.45 -1.27
CA MET A 12 5.58 -2.24 -0.43
C MET A 12 4.33 -2.10 0.44
N LEU A 13 3.16 -2.44 -0.10
CA LEU A 13 1.90 -2.40 0.65
C LEU A 13 1.91 -3.41 1.81
N VAL A 14 2.34 -4.65 1.55
CA VAL A 14 2.46 -5.70 2.59
C VAL A 14 3.45 -5.28 3.68
N LEU A 15 4.61 -4.75 3.30
CA LEU A 15 5.58 -4.24 4.26
C LEU A 15 5.00 -3.10 5.11
N SER A 16 4.31 -2.15 4.48
CA SER A 16 3.69 -1.01 5.19
C SER A 16 2.63 -1.46 6.18
N ILE A 17 1.79 -2.43 5.81
CA ILE A 17 0.80 -3.05 6.71
C ILE A 17 1.52 -3.75 7.88
N GLY A 18 2.54 -4.55 7.60
CA GLY A 18 3.31 -5.25 8.63
C GLY A 18 4.04 -4.30 9.59
N THR A 19 4.51 -3.15 9.11
CA THR A 19 5.08 -2.10 9.97
C THR A 19 3.99 -1.45 10.83
N PHE A 20 2.84 -1.11 10.24
CA PHE A 20 1.72 -0.52 10.97
C PHE A 20 1.20 -1.43 12.08
N THR A 21 1.02 -2.73 11.81
CA THR A 21 0.53 -3.69 12.82
C THR A 21 1.48 -3.86 14.00
N ARG A 22 2.79 -3.66 13.81
CA ARG A 22 3.78 -3.67 14.90
C ARG A 22 3.78 -2.38 15.73
N ILE A 23 3.38 -1.26 15.14
CA ILE A 23 3.34 0.06 15.82
C ILE A 23 1.99 0.29 16.51
N VAL A 24 0.94 -0.39 16.04
CA VAL A 24 -0.40 -0.38 16.65
C VAL A 24 -0.30 -0.86 18.10
N GLY A 25 -0.79 -0.04 19.04
CA GLY A 25 -0.68 -0.27 20.49
C GLY A 25 0.40 0.57 21.19
N ASN A 26 1.27 1.28 20.46
CA ASN A 26 2.15 2.28 21.07
C ASN A 26 1.51 3.68 20.98
N GLU A 27 0.82 4.08 22.05
CA GLU A 27 0.02 5.31 22.11
C GLU A 27 0.84 6.61 21.98
N ASN A 28 2.15 6.54 22.22
CA ASN A 28 3.04 7.69 22.16
C ASN A 28 3.40 8.12 20.73
N ILE A 29 2.99 7.35 19.70
CA ILE A 29 3.41 7.59 18.31
C ILE A 29 2.22 7.73 17.34
N ARG A 30 1.12 8.34 17.80
CA ARG A 30 -0.11 8.55 17.02
C ARG A 30 0.12 9.22 15.66
N THR A 31 1.04 10.18 15.56
CA THR A 31 1.37 10.85 14.29
C THR A 31 1.95 9.87 13.26
N VAL A 32 2.80 8.95 13.68
CA VAL A 32 3.39 7.92 12.80
C VAL A 32 2.33 6.88 12.41
N GLN A 33 1.43 6.53 13.32
CA GLN A 33 0.28 5.67 12.99
C GLN A 33 -0.62 6.30 11.92
N PHE A 34 -0.93 7.59 12.08
CA PHE A 34 -1.74 8.33 11.10
C PHE A 34 -1.05 8.37 9.73
N LEU A 35 0.24 8.71 9.70
CA LEU A 35 1.02 8.72 8.46
C LEU A 35 1.07 7.33 7.82
N SER A 36 1.22 6.28 8.62
CA SER A 36 1.26 4.89 8.14
C SER A 36 -0.07 4.49 7.49
N ILE A 37 -1.21 4.82 8.09
CA ILE A 37 -2.54 4.58 7.52
C ILE A 37 -2.69 5.34 6.20
N PHE A 38 -2.26 6.61 6.15
CA PHE A 38 -2.29 7.41 4.93
C PHE A 38 -1.47 6.76 3.81
N VAL A 39 -0.24 6.31 4.10
CA VAL A 39 0.64 5.64 3.13
C VAL A 39 0.01 4.32 2.65
N ILE A 40 -0.58 3.52 3.55
CA ILE A 40 -1.28 2.28 3.18
C ILE A 40 -2.44 2.58 2.22
N GLY A 41 -3.26 3.60 2.51
CA GLY A 41 -4.35 4.03 1.64
C GLY A 41 -3.85 4.48 0.26
N ALA A 42 -2.80 5.30 0.22
CA ALA A 42 -2.17 5.76 -1.02
C ALA A 42 -1.65 4.59 -1.87
N LEU A 43 -0.88 3.68 -1.28
CA LEU A 43 -0.35 2.48 -1.95
C LEU A 43 -1.49 1.58 -2.46
N THR A 44 -2.54 1.41 -1.67
CA THR A 44 -3.73 0.63 -2.07
C THR A 44 -4.39 1.24 -3.29
N SER A 45 -4.60 2.57 -3.32
CA SER A 45 -5.21 3.25 -4.47
C SER A 45 -4.40 3.09 -5.76
N LEU A 46 -3.06 3.15 -5.65
CA LEU A 46 -2.16 2.94 -6.78
C LEU A 46 -2.24 1.50 -7.29
N LEU A 47 -2.31 0.52 -6.38
CA LEU A 47 -2.41 -0.88 -6.73
C LEU A 47 -3.75 -1.20 -7.41
N ILE A 48 -4.87 -0.65 -6.90
CA ILE A 48 -6.19 -0.76 -7.51
C ILE A 48 -6.18 -0.17 -8.91
N ARG A 49 -5.57 1.01 -9.11
CA ARG A 49 -5.45 1.64 -10.42
C ARG A 49 -4.68 0.75 -11.40
N GLU A 50 -3.54 0.19 -11.00
CA GLU A 50 -2.77 -0.72 -11.85
C GLU A 50 -3.57 -1.96 -12.25
N VAL A 51 -4.33 -2.53 -11.30
CA VAL A 51 -5.23 -3.66 -11.57
C VAL A 51 -6.33 -3.26 -12.55
N ALA A 52 -6.95 -2.09 -12.36
CA ALA A 52 -7.99 -1.58 -13.24
C ALA A 52 -7.46 -1.31 -14.66
N GLU A 53 -6.26 -0.76 -14.80
CA GLU A 53 -5.60 -0.55 -16.10
C GLU A 53 -5.24 -1.88 -16.78
N MET A 54 -4.84 -2.90 -16.01
CA MET A 54 -4.60 -4.24 -16.53
C MET A 54 -5.87 -4.91 -17.04
N ILE A 55 -7.00 -4.74 -16.34
CA ILE A 55 -8.29 -5.25 -16.77
C ILE A 55 -8.78 -4.51 -18.02
N LYS A 56 -8.65 -3.18 -18.06
CA LYS A 56 -9.05 -2.36 -19.21
C LYS A 56 -8.22 -2.63 -20.46
N GLY A 57 -6.91 -2.81 -20.34
CA GLY A 57 -6.03 -3.10 -21.48
C GLY A 57 -6.09 -4.53 -21.99
N LYS A 58 -6.94 -5.39 -21.41
CA LYS A 58 -7.23 -6.75 -21.88
C LYS A 58 -8.49 -6.83 -22.76
N LYS A 59 -9.19 -5.71 -22.96
CA LYS A 59 -10.12 -5.49 -24.07
C LYS A 59 -9.36 -4.86 -25.24
#